data_AF-A0A520GSR4-F1
#
_entry.id   AF-A0A520GSR4-F1
#
_cell.length_a   1.000
_cell.length_b   1.000
_cell.length_c   1.000
_cell.angle_alpha   90.00
_cell.angle_beta   90.00
_cell.angle_gamma   90.00
#
_symmetry.space_group_name_H-M   'P 1'
#
loop_
_entity.id
_entity.type
_entity.pdbx_description
1 polymer ?
#
loop_
_entity_poly.entity_id
_entity_poly.type
_entity_poly.pdbx_seq_one_letter_code
_entity_poly.pdbx_strand_id
1 'polypeptide(L)'
;MKEIRLTRGFLKKPINSVLILLSIVLLIEALSWSIGYDIKAHKVQQQGGSVHYVGILLRSLILPEIVTLFITITLLNYFHKWLKLNAVENDWRSIGRYEVRFFPVLLISFWVFNPVTQTIRFLLSRFPDYSIGDYWNQYIVDTYAWSVYFTYLFPVVLIGYTALNISLLQDFLHQRREAQETAEAEAAKAAQEALALSATFLPKPTVPSSFLTYLKGKDALGELDFPVNDAYYFTIEERFYYAELTKGRYMISKTLNELEAELDPSQFFRIKRDYIVNRQAV
;
A
#
# COMPACT_ATOMS: atom_id res chain seq x y z
N MET A 1 -1.01 0.18 12.26
CA MET A 1 -1.12 -1.25 12.65
C MET A 1 -0.17 -1.53 13.78
N LYS A 2 -0.64 -2.20 14.84
CA LYS A 2 0.19 -2.55 16.01
C LYS A 2 0.87 -3.91 15.87
N GLU A 3 0.29 -4.84 15.11
CA GLU A 3 0.77 -6.22 14.97
C GLU A 3 0.70 -6.68 13.52
N ILE A 4 1.62 -7.57 13.15
CA ILE A 4 1.70 -8.26 11.87
C ILE A 4 1.31 -9.72 12.12
N ARG A 5 0.18 -10.16 11.53
CA ARG A 5 -0.23 -11.58 11.56
C ARG A 5 0.65 -12.41 10.62
N LEU A 6 1.17 -13.54 11.11
CA LEU A 6 2.11 -14.39 10.37
C LEU A 6 1.36 -15.52 9.65
N THR A 7 1.29 -15.46 8.31
CA THR A 7 0.62 -16.50 7.51
C THR A 7 1.59 -17.59 7.05
N ARG A 8 2.88 -17.25 6.99
CA ARG A 8 3.97 -18.07 6.41
C ARG A 8 3.75 -18.36 4.93
N GLY A 9 3.07 -17.47 4.21
CA GLY A 9 2.73 -17.66 2.80
C GLY A 9 3.95 -18.01 1.93
N PHE A 10 5.05 -17.28 2.13
CA PHE A 10 6.31 -17.50 1.43
C PHE A 10 6.98 -18.83 1.82
N LEU A 11 7.10 -19.11 3.12
CA LEU A 11 7.77 -20.32 3.63
C LEU A 11 7.04 -21.64 3.29
N LYS A 12 5.73 -21.57 3.02
CA LYS A 12 4.93 -22.72 2.56
C LYS A 12 5.16 -23.06 1.09
N LYS A 13 5.65 -22.12 0.28
CA LYS A 13 5.81 -22.25 -1.17
C LYS A 13 7.28 -22.04 -1.56
N PRO A 14 8.15 -23.04 -1.35
CA PRO A 14 9.59 -22.90 -1.58
C PRO A 14 9.97 -22.59 -3.04
N ILE A 15 9.04 -22.81 -3.99
CA ILE A 15 9.20 -22.45 -5.41
C ILE A 15 9.55 -20.96 -5.59
N ASN A 16 8.92 -20.06 -4.82
CA ASN A 16 9.21 -18.63 -4.93
C ASN A 16 10.66 -18.33 -4.53
N SER A 17 11.20 -19.07 -3.56
CA SER A 17 12.58 -18.93 -3.14
C SER A 17 13.55 -19.49 -4.19
N VAL A 18 13.17 -20.55 -4.92
CA VAL A 18 13.96 -21.07 -6.05
C VAL A 18 14.08 -20.01 -7.15
N LEU A 19 13.00 -19.30 -7.47
CA LEU A 19 13.05 -18.20 -8.44
C LEU A 19 14.02 -17.10 -7.99
N ILE A 20 13.99 -16.71 -6.71
CA ILE A 20 14.91 -15.71 -6.16
C ILE A 20 16.37 -16.20 -6.25
N LEU A 21 16.65 -17.45 -5.90
CA LEU A 21 17.98 -18.03 -6.02
C LEU A 21 18.48 -18.00 -7.47
N LEU A 22 17.62 -18.39 -8.43
CA LEU A 22 17.96 -18.33 -9.85
C LEU A 22 18.23 -16.89 -10.30
N SER A 23 17.43 -15.91 -9.85
CA SER A 23 17.68 -14.49 -10.13
C SER A 23 19.01 -14.01 -9.55
N ILE A 24 19.37 -14.41 -8.33
CA ILE A 24 20.66 -14.07 -7.71
C ILE A 24 21.82 -14.70 -8.49
N VAL A 25 21.72 -15.97 -8.85
CA VAL A 25 22.75 -16.66 -9.64
C VAL A 25 22.92 -16.02 -11.01
N LEU A 26 21.83 -15.68 -11.70
CA LEU A 26 21.88 -14.98 -12.99
C LEU A 26 22.54 -13.61 -12.86
N LEU A 27 22.23 -12.87 -11.79
CA LEU A 27 22.82 -11.56 -11.54
C LEU A 27 24.32 -11.65 -11.23
N ILE A 28 24.73 -12.60 -10.39
CA ILE A 28 26.14 -12.87 -10.09
C ILE A 28 26.89 -13.27 -11.35
N GLU A 29 26.30 -14.14 -12.18
CA GLU A 29 26.91 -14.59 -13.42
C GLU A 29 27.03 -13.42 -14.42
N ALA A 30 26.00 -12.60 -14.59
CA ALA A 30 26.03 -11.41 -15.45
C ALA A 30 27.11 -10.40 -15.00
N LEU A 31 27.19 -10.11 -13.70
CA LEU A 31 28.24 -9.25 -13.15
C LEU A 31 29.62 -9.87 -13.35
N SER A 32 29.76 -11.18 -13.13
CA SER A 32 31.04 -11.86 -13.31
C SER A 32 31.51 -11.84 -14.76
N TRP A 33 30.61 -11.92 -15.74
CA TRP A 33 30.92 -11.72 -17.16
C TRP A 33 31.28 -10.28 -17.48
N SER A 34 30.64 -9.31 -16.83
CA SER A 34 30.93 -7.88 -17.03
C SER A 34 32.30 -7.47 -16.46
N ILE A 35 32.72 -8.05 -15.33
CA ILE A 35 33.96 -7.65 -14.64
C ILE A 35 35.16 -8.46 -15.15
N GLY A 36 34.95 -9.75 -15.45
CA GLY A 36 36.02 -10.70 -15.73
C GLY A 36 35.83 -11.48 -17.03
N TYR A 37 35.46 -10.77 -18.10
CA TYR A 37 35.15 -11.39 -19.41
C TYR A 37 36.26 -12.34 -19.87
N ASP A 38 37.53 -11.90 -19.89
CA ASP A 38 38.63 -12.70 -20.43
C ASP A 38 38.86 -14.00 -19.63
N ILE A 39 38.74 -13.93 -18.30
CA ILE A 39 38.88 -15.08 -17.40
C ILE A 39 37.73 -16.07 -17.64
N LYS A 40 36.50 -15.56 -17.79
CA LYS A 40 35.32 -16.38 -18.05
C LYS A 40 35.37 -17.01 -19.45
N ALA A 41 35.73 -16.24 -20.47
CA ALA A 41 35.88 -16.72 -21.83
C ALA A 41 36.93 -17.85 -21.91
N HIS A 42 38.06 -17.69 -21.21
CA HIS A 42 39.08 -18.73 -21.14
C HIS A 42 38.56 -20.00 -20.44
N LYS A 43 37.85 -19.86 -19.30
CA LYS A 43 37.21 -21.00 -18.61
C LYS A 43 36.18 -21.71 -19.49
N VAL A 44 35.37 -20.96 -20.24
CA VAL A 44 34.38 -21.53 -21.17
C VAL A 44 35.07 -22.33 -22.27
N GLN A 45 36.16 -21.80 -22.85
CA GLN A 45 36.94 -22.51 -23.86
C GLN A 45 37.59 -23.78 -23.31
N GLN A 46 38.19 -23.72 -22.12
CA GLN A 46 38.77 -24.89 -21.44
C GLN A 46 37.74 -25.98 -21.16
N GLN A 47 36.49 -25.60 -20.92
CA GLN A 47 35.38 -26.52 -20.67
C GLN A 47 34.71 -27.02 -21.96
N GLY A 48 35.23 -26.71 -23.16
CA GLY A 48 34.66 -27.23 -24.41
C GLY A 48 33.47 -26.42 -24.95
N GLY A 49 33.32 -25.16 -24.54
CA GLY A 49 32.35 -24.21 -25.10
C GLY A 49 31.21 -23.83 -24.16
N SER A 50 30.37 -22.89 -24.61
CA SER A 50 29.32 -22.26 -23.79
C SER A 50 28.25 -23.24 -23.31
N VAL A 51 27.84 -24.19 -24.14
CA VAL A 51 26.84 -25.20 -23.79
C VAL A 51 27.34 -26.12 -22.67
N HIS A 52 28.59 -26.57 -22.77
CA HIS A 52 29.18 -27.45 -21.75
C HIS A 52 29.39 -26.70 -20.42
N TYR A 53 29.85 -25.45 -20.48
CA TYR A 53 29.97 -24.58 -19.32
C TYR A 53 28.62 -24.40 -18.59
N VAL A 54 27.55 -24.08 -19.33
CA VAL A 54 26.20 -23.94 -18.74
C VAL A 54 25.71 -25.26 -18.14
N GLY A 55 25.97 -26.38 -18.83
CA GLY A 55 25.65 -27.72 -18.32
C GLY A 55 26.36 -28.02 -17.00
N ILE A 56 27.66 -27.73 -16.90
CA ILE A 56 28.43 -27.86 -15.65
C ILE A 56 27.86 -26.95 -14.58
N LEU A 57 27.57 -25.68 -14.89
CA LEU A 57 27.05 -24.71 -13.93
C LEU A 57 25.70 -25.17 -13.35
N LEU A 58 24.78 -25.62 -14.21
CA LEU A 58 23.49 -26.16 -13.77
C LEU A 58 23.68 -27.38 -12.85
N ARG A 59 24.54 -28.30 -13.26
CA ARG A 59 24.72 -29.61 -12.61
C ARG A 59 25.51 -29.54 -11.31
N SER A 60 26.54 -28.70 -11.25
CA SER A 60 27.48 -28.61 -10.12
C SER A 60 27.12 -27.54 -9.10
N LEU A 61 26.45 -26.46 -9.52
CA LEU A 61 26.13 -25.31 -8.66
C LEU A 61 24.63 -25.18 -8.41
N ILE A 62 23.81 -25.06 -9.46
CA ILE A 62 22.38 -24.70 -9.29
C ILE A 62 21.59 -25.84 -8.65
N LEU A 63 21.68 -27.05 -9.19
CA LEU A 63 20.85 -28.17 -8.72
C LEU A 63 21.13 -28.55 -7.25
N PRO A 64 22.39 -28.71 -6.79
CA PRO A 64 22.67 -28.94 -5.37
C PRO A 64 22.15 -27.81 -4.47
N GLU A 65 22.30 -26.55 -4.90
CA GLU A 65 21.92 -25.40 -4.07
C GLU A 65 20.41 -25.18 -3.99
N ILE A 66 19.66 -25.61 -4.99
CA ILE A 66 18.19 -25.70 -4.89
C ILE A 66 17.80 -26.64 -3.75
N VAL A 67 18.50 -27.75 -3.57
CA VAL A 67 18.23 -28.71 -2.48
C VAL A 67 18.57 -28.08 -1.13
N THR A 68 19.75 -27.45 -1.01
CA THR A 68 20.17 -26.71 0.18
C THR A 68 19.12 -25.67 0.59
N LEU A 69 18.65 -24.88 -0.37
CA LEU A 69 17.61 -23.88 -0.19
C LEU A 69 16.29 -24.51 0.28
N PHE A 70 15.84 -25.55 -0.41
CA PHE A 70 14.58 -26.23 -0.11
C PHE A 70 14.56 -26.80 1.31
N ILE A 71 15.64 -27.48 1.72
CA ILE A 71 15.78 -28.04 3.06
C ILE A 71 15.79 -26.91 4.10
N THR A 72 16.57 -25.85 3.86
CA THR A 72 16.67 -24.70 4.78
C THR A 72 15.31 -24.04 5.02
N ILE A 73 14.54 -23.77 3.97
CA ILE A 73 13.20 -23.16 4.09
C ILE A 73 12.24 -24.10 4.81
N THR A 74 12.32 -25.40 4.51
CA THR A 74 11.48 -26.41 5.17
C THR A 74 11.75 -26.46 6.67
N LEU A 75 13.02 -26.43 7.08
CA LEU A 75 13.43 -26.35 8.48
C LEU A 75 12.92 -25.08 9.16
N LEU A 76 13.05 -23.92 8.51
CA LEU A 76 12.51 -22.66 9.02
C LEU A 76 10.99 -22.73 9.21
N ASN A 77 10.25 -23.25 8.23
CA ASN A 77 8.80 -23.41 8.32
C ASN A 77 8.39 -24.38 9.44
N TYR A 78 9.12 -25.49 9.58
CA TYR A 78 8.89 -26.47 10.64
C TYR A 78 9.13 -25.85 12.02
N PHE A 79 10.24 -25.14 12.18
CA PHE A 79 10.55 -24.46 13.43
C PHE A 79 9.56 -23.35 13.77
N HIS A 80 9.11 -22.60 12.75
CA HIS A 80 8.06 -21.60 12.92
C HIS A 80 6.73 -22.22 13.39
N LYS A 81 6.38 -23.42 12.88
CA LYS A 81 5.23 -24.20 13.37
C LYS A 81 5.43 -24.66 14.80
N TRP A 82 6.62 -25.14 15.13
CA TRP A 82 6.97 -25.64 16.45
C TRP A 82 6.85 -24.55 17.52
N LEU A 83 7.32 -23.33 17.23
CA LEU A 83 7.20 -22.19 18.13
C LEU A 83 5.80 -21.56 18.19
N LYS A 84 4.84 -22.01 17.36
CA LYS A 84 3.45 -21.50 17.30
C LYS A 84 3.36 -19.97 17.23
N LEU A 85 4.30 -19.33 16.51
CA LEU A 85 4.30 -17.88 16.31
C LEU A 85 3.16 -17.52 15.36
N ASN A 86 2.22 -16.69 15.82
CA ASN A 86 1.04 -16.30 15.03
C ASN A 86 1.01 -14.79 14.73
N ALA A 87 1.70 -13.98 15.52
CA ALA A 87 1.80 -12.55 15.33
C ALA A 87 3.14 -12.02 15.86
N VAL A 88 3.60 -10.93 15.26
CA VAL A 88 4.76 -10.14 15.71
C VAL A 88 4.35 -8.68 15.75
N GLU A 89 4.67 -7.98 16.84
CA GLU A 89 4.43 -6.54 16.92
C GLU A 89 5.25 -5.80 15.86
N ASN A 90 4.67 -4.74 15.28
CA ASN A 90 5.35 -3.91 14.28
C ASN A 90 6.33 -2.91 14.93
N ASP A 91 7.22 -3.43 15.78
CA ASP A 91 8.33 -2.71 16.39
C ASP A 91 9.65 -3.39 16.04
N TRP A 92 10.70 -2.59 15.83
CA TRP A 92 12.01 -3.09 15.42
C TRP A 92 12.58 -4.09 16.44
N ARG A 93 12.35 -3.88 17.73
CA ARG A 93 12.82 -4.80 18.78
C ARG A 93 12.07 -6.13 18.75
N SER A 94 10.77 -6.10 18.45
CA SER A 94 9.95 -7.31 18.36
C SER A 94 10.26 -8.12 17.09
N ILE A 95 10.53 -7.45 15.96
CA ILE A 95 11.03 -8.09 14.73
C ILE A 95 12.43 -8.69 14.98
N GLY A 96 13.36 -7.95 15.57
CA GLY A 96 14.69 -8.48 15.88
C GLY A 96 14.66 -9.68 16.83
N ARG A 97 13.81 -9.65 17.86
CA ARG A 97 13.61 -10.83 18.75
C ARG A 97 13.03 -12.03 17.99
N TYR A 98 12.12 -11.79 17.05
CA TYR A 98 11.60 -12.83 16.17
C TYR A 98 12.71 -13.44 15.34
N GLU A 99 13.56 -12.63 14.69
CA GLU A 99 14.68 -13.11 13.87
C GLU A 99 15.73 -13.90 14.66
N VAL A 100 16.13 -13.41 15.84
CA VAL A 100 17.12 -14.09 16.69
C VAL A 100 16.64 -15.49 17.11
N ARG A 101 15.33 -15.69 17.28
CA ARG A 101 14.78 -17.02 17.60
C ARG A 101 15.05 -18.07 16.52
N PHE A 102 15.21 -17.68 15.26
CA PHE A 102 15.52 -18.60 14.16
C PHE A 102 17.01 -18.88 13.98
N PHE A 103 17.89 -18.12 14.63
CA PHE A 103 19.34 -18.31 14.52
C PHE A 103 19.80 -19.74 14.87
N PRO A 104 19.31 -20.39 15.95
CA PRO A 104 19.70 -21.77 16.25
C PRO A 104 19.36 -22.77 15.14
N VAL A 105 18.26 -22.56 14.40
CA VAL A 105 17.89 -23.44 13.27
C VAL A 105 18.87 -23.25 12.12
N LEU A 106 19.24 -22.01 11.83
CA LEU A 106 20.22 -21.71 10.78
C LEU A 106 21.60 -22.25 11.14
N LEU A 107 21.96 -22.23 12.44
CA LEU A 107 23.17 -22.86 12.93
C LEU A 107 23.14 -24.38 12.82
N ILE A 108 22.00 -25.05 12.88
CA ILE A 108 21.93 -26.53 12.83
C ILE A 108 21.62 -27.05 11.42
N SER A 109 21.11 -26.20 10.52
CA SER A 109 20.65 -26.61 9.20
C SER A 109 21.74 -27.28 8.36
N PHE A 110 23.00 -26.87 8.50
CA PHE A 110 24.14 -27.45 7.78
C PHE A 110 24.25 -28.96 7.96
N TRP A 111 24.08 -29.48 9.17
CA TRP A 111 24.16 -30.91 9.45
C TRP A 111 23.01 -31.69 8.83
N VAL A 112 21.91 -31.01 8.51
CA VAL A 112 20.73 -31.60 7.89
C VAL A 112 20.85 -31.58 6.37
N PHE A 113 21.16 -30.43 5.77
CA PHE A 113 21.22 -30.34 4.31
C PHE A 113 22.53 -30.87 3.72
N ASN A 114 23.68 -30.72 4.40
CA ASN A 114 24.98 -31.06 3.84
C ASN A 114 25.05 -32.50 3.31
N PRO A 115 24.69 -33.56 4.06
CA PRO A 115 24.78 -34.91 3.53
C PRO A 115 23.90 -35.12 2.30
N VAL A 116 22.72 -34.49 2.25
CA VAL A 116 21.79 -34.59 1.12
C VAL A 116 22.31 -33.83 -0.10
N THR A 117 22.72 -32.56 0.09
CA THR A 117 23.27 -31.70 -0.96
C THR A 117 24.53 -32.32 -1.56
N GLN A 118 25.44 -32.81 -0.74
CA GLN A 118 26.69 -33.41 -1.24
C GLN A 118 26.44 -34.74 -1.94
N THR A 119 25.45 -35.54 -1.49
CA THR A 119 25.04 -36.75 -2.23
C THR A 119 24.54 -36.41 -3.62
N ILE A 120 23.67 -35.41 -3.74
CA ILE A 120 23.16 -34.97 -5.04
C ILE A 120 24.30 -34.38 -5.88
N ARG A 121 25.18 -33.58 -5.28
CA ARG A 121 26.36 -33.06 -5.96
C ARG A 121 27.27 -34.17 -6.45
N PHE A 122 27.49 -35.25 -5.69
CA PHE A 122 28.29 -36.40 -6.13
C PHE A 122 27.66 -37.09 -7.34
N LEU A 123 26.36 -37.44 -7.25
CA LEU A 123 25.61 -38.08 -8.35
C LEU A 123 25.63 -37.22 -9.62
N LEU A 124 25.59 -35.91 -9.46
CA LEU A 124 25.62 -34.95 -10.55
C LEU A 124 27.05 -34.61 -11.03
N SER A 125 28.09 -34.67 -10.21
CA SER A 125 29.43 -34.27 -10.69
C SER A 125 30.24 -35.44 -11.21
N ARG A 126 30.05 -36.65 -10.67
CA ARG A 126 30.89 -37.82 -10.96
C ARG A 126 30.31 -38.79 -11.97
N PHE A 127 29.09 -38.62 -12.44
CA PHE A 127 28.53 -39.50 -13.47
C PHE A 127 29.39 -39.50 -14.76
N PRO A 128 29.63 -40.66 -15.36
CA PRO A 128 29.14 -42.00 -14.96
C PRO A 128 30.04 -42.75 -13.96
N ASP A 129 31.23 -42.21 -13.68
CA ASP A 129 32.28 -42.88 -12.91
C ASP A 129 32.12 -42.68 -11.40
N TYR A 130 31.29 -43.53 -10.79
CA TYR A 130 31.04 -43.50 -9.35
C TYR A 130 32.05 -44.33 -8.56
N SER A 131 32.62 -43.73 -7.53
CA SER A 131 33.48 -44.38 -6.54
C SER A 131 32.95 -44.15 -5.13
N ILE A 132 32.73 -45.24 -4.39
CA ILE A 132 32.24 -45.17 -2.99
C ILE A 132 33.30 -44.52 -2.09
N GLY A 133 34.58 -44.81 -2.34
CA GLY A 133 35.69 -44.20 -1.59
C GLY A 133 35.73 -42.68 -1.78
N ASP A 134 35.56 -42.22 -3.01
CA ASP A 134 35.54 -40.79 -3.31
C ASP A 134 34.31 -40.10 -2.71
N TYR A 135 33.15 -40.74 -2.80
CA TYR A 135 31.92 -40.25 -2.16
C TYR A 135 32.09 -40.09 -0.66
N TRP A 136 32.55 -41.15 0.03
CA TRP A 136 32.66 -41.15 1.47
C TRP A 136 33.68 -40.12 1.96
N ASN A 137 34.86 -40.08 1.36
CA ASN A 137 35.93 -39.19 1.80
C ASN A 137 35.65 -37.74 1.38
N GLN A 138 35.47 -37.46 0.09
CA GLN A 138 35.41 -36.09 -0.42
C GLN A 138 34.06 -35.40 -0.20
N TYR A 139 32.95 -36.14 -0.22
CA TYR A 139 31.60 -35.56 -0.19
C TYR A 139 30.92 -35.69 1.17
N ILE A 140 31.28 -36.69 1.98
CA ILE A 140 30.74 -36.86 3.33
C ILE A 140 31.74 -36.40 4.39
N VAL A 141 32.87 -37.07 4.55
CA VAL A 141 33.79 -36.81 5.68
C VAL A 141 34.44 -35.43 5.58
N ASP A 142 35.08 -35.11 4.46
CA ASP A 142 35.83 -33.86 4.29
C ASP A 142 34.94 -32.61 4.37
N THR A 143 33.65 -32.76 4.04
CA THR A 143 32.70 -31.64 4.08
C THR A 143 32.27 -31.28 5.50
N TYR A 144 32.47 -32.14 6.50
CA TYR A 144 32.23 -31.82 7.91
C TYR A 144 33.40 -31.07 8.59
N ALA A 145 34.40 -30.64 7.83
CA ALA A 145 35.43 -29.75 8.36
C ALA A 145 34.84 -28.39 8.79
N TRP A 146 35.38 -27.81 9.87
CA TRP A 146 34.95 -26.50 10.38
C TRP A 146 35.09 -25.38 9.33
N SER A 147 36.12 -25.42 8.49
CA SER A 147 36.31 -24.46 7.40
C SER A 147 35.15 -24.47 6.41
N VAL A 148 34.68 -25.67 6.05
CA VAL A 148 33.54 -25.86 5.16
C VAL A 148 32.27 -25.37 5.86
N TYR A 149 32.05 -25.76 7.12
CA TYR A 149 30.90 -25.27 7.89
C TYR A 149 30.79 -23.74 7.88
N PHE A 150 31.84 -23.00 8.23
CA PHE A 150 31.80 -21.53 8.25
C PHE A 150 31.62 -20.92 6.85
N THR A 151 32.13 -21.57 5.81
CA THR A 151 31.92 -21.16 4.41
C THR A 151 30.45 -21.27 4.02
N TYR A 152 29.76 -22.32 4.45
CA TYR A 152 28.32 -22.50 4.19
C TYR A 152 27.42 -21.75 5.18
N LEU A 153 27.92 -21.40 6.38
CA LEU A 153 27.14 -20.68 7.38
C LEU A 153 26.68 -19.31 6.87
N PHE A 154 27.58 -18.55 6.26
CA PHE A 154 27.25 -17.22 5.72
C PHE A 154 26.09 -17.26 4.70
N PRO A 155 26.16 -18.04 3.60
CA PRO A 155 25.07 -18.09 2.63
C PRO A 155 23.78 -18.65 3.23
N VAL A 156 23.85 -19.64 4.14
CA VAL A 156 22.67 -20.20 4.82
C VAL A 156 21.97 -19.16 5.67
N VAL A 157 22.74 -18.38 6.45
CA VAL A 157 22.21 -17.31 7.29
C VAL A 157 21.58 -16.22 6.43
N LEU A 158 22.27 -15.81 5.36
CA LEU A 158 21.77 -14.82 4.41
C LEU A 158 20.45 -15.26 3.77
N ILE A 159 20.40 -16.48 3.23
CA ILE A 159 19.21 -17.06 2.60
C ILE A 159 18.08 -17.18 3.62
N GLY A 160 18.38 -17.68 4.82
CA GLY A 160 17.40 -17.89 5.87
C GLY A 160 16.73 -16.60 6.31
N TYR A 161 17.52 -15.57 6.61
CA TYR A 161 16.98 -14.26 7.00
C TYR A 161 16.29 -13.54 5.85
N THR A 162 16.78 -13.68 4.62
CA THR A 162 16.09 -13.15 3.44
C THR A 162 14.70 -13.78 3.31
N ALA A 163 14.59 -15.10 3.46
CA ALA A 163 13.31 -15.80 3.40
C ALA A 163 12.34 -15.38 4.51
N LEU A 164 12.84 -15.20 5.74
CA LEU A 164 12.03 -14.71 6.87
C LEU A 164 11.53 -13.29 6.63
N ASN A 165 12.41 -12.39 6.18
CA ASN A 165 12.07 -10.99 5.91
C ASN A 165 11.08 -10.84 4.76
N ILE A 166 11.25 -11.60 3.67
CA ILE A 166 10.29 -11.61 2.56
C ILE A 166 8.94 -12.12 3.04
N SER A 167 8.91 -13.17 3.87
CA SER A 167 7.65 -13.66 4.45
C SER A 167 6.97 -12.59 5.33
N LEU A 168 7.73 -11.89 6.18
CA LEU A 168 7.21 -10.82 7.02
C LEU A 168 6.69 -9.63 6.20
N LEU A 169 7.46 -9.21 5.20
CA LEU A 169 7.09 -8.12 4.31
C LEU A 169 5.83 -8.45 3.51
N GLN A 170 5.71 -9.67 3.00
CA GLN A 170 4.52 -10.13 2.30
C GLN A 170 3.29 -10.08 3.20
N ASP A 171 3.41 -10.57 4.44
CA ASP A 171 2.32 -10.56 5.42
C ASP A 171 1.92 -9.12 5.80
N PHE A 172 2.89 -8.22 5.96
CA PHE A 172 2.66 -6.80 6.22
C PHE A 172 1.95 -6.08 5.07
N LEU A 173 2.41 -6.29 3.83
CA LEU A 173 1.80 -5.68 2.64
C LEU A 173 0.37 -6.18 2.41
N HIS A 174 0.12 -7.47 2.64
CA HIS A 174 -1.21 -8.06 2.54
C HIS A 174 -2.18 -7.40 3.54
N GLN A 175 -1.77 -7.25 4.80
CA GLN A 175 -2.57 -6.60 5.83
C GLN A 175 -2.82 -5.11 5.53
N ARG A 176 -1.86 -4.40 4.91
CA ARG A 176 -2.08 -3.02 4.45
C ARG A 176 -3.11 -2.91 3.35
N ARG A 177 -3.07 -3.84 2.41
CA ARG A 177 -4.04 -3.90 1.33
C ARG A 177 -5.45 -4.20 1.88
N GLU A 178 -5.60 -5.19 2.74
CA GLU A 178 -6.88 -5.52 3.37
C GLU A 178 -7.44 -4.36 4.21
N ALA A 179 -6.59 -3.67 4.98
CA ALA A 179 -6.99 -2.52 5.77
C ALA A 179 -7.44 -1.32 4.91
N GLN A 180 -6.83 -1.15 3.74
CA GLN A 180 -7.23 -0.11 2.79
C GLN A 180 -8.56 -0.47 2.11
N GLU A 181 -8.70 -1.70 1.62
CA GLU A 181 -9.93 -2.18 0.96
C GLU A 181 -11.14 -2.12 1.92
N THR A 182 -10.94 -2.44 3.21
CA THR A 182 -11.98 -2.32 4.24
C THR A 182 -12.35 -0.87 4.53
N ALA A 183 -11.36 0.03 4.66
CA ALA A 183 -11.63 1.46 4.85
C ALA A 183 -12.36 2.09 3.66
N GLU A 184 -11.99 1.72 2.43
CA GLU A 184 -12.68 2.16 1.21
C GLU A 184 -14.12 1.64 1.16
N ALA A 185 -14.35 0.38 1.52
CA ALA A 185 -15.70 -0.20 1.60
C ALA A 185 -16.57 0.47 2.68
N GLU A 186 -16.01 0.75 3.85
CA GLU A 186 -16.69 1.48 4.92
C GLU A 186 -17.02 2.92 4.51
N ALA A 187 -16.09 3.63 3.86
CA ALA A 187 -16.32 4.97 3.33
C ALA A 187 -17.39 4.98 2.23
N ALA A 188 -17.38 4.01 1.33
CA ALA A 188 -18.40 3.87 0.30
C ALA A 188 -19.79 3.60 0.91
N LYS A 189 -19.86 2.74 1.92
CA LYS A 189 -21.11 2.46 2.64
C LYS A 189 -21.62 3.70 3.39
N ALA A 190 -20.75 4.41 4.10
CA ALA A 190 -21.10 5.65 4.80
C ALA A 190 -21.56 6.74 3.83
N ALA A 191 -20.92 6.87 2.65
CA ALA A 191 -21.35 7.79 1.61
C ALA A 191 -22.74 7.42 1.05
N GLN A 192 -23.01 6.12 0.87
CA GLN A 192 -24.32 5.65 0.42
C GLN A 192 -25.42 5.87 1.46
N GLU A 193 -25.12 5.66 2.75
CA GLU A 193 -26.02 5.96 3.86
C GLU A 193 -26.30 7.47 3.96
N ALA A 194 -25.27 8.31 3.81
CA ALA A 194 -25.41 9.77 3.78
C ALA A 194 -26.26 10.25 2.57
N LEU A 195 -26.06 9.65 1.39
CA LEU A 195 -26.89 9.92 0.21
C LEU A 195 -28.35 9.50 0.44
N ALA A 196 -28.59 8.32 1.03
CA ALA A 196 -29.94 7.85 1.36
C ALA A 196 -30.64 8.78 2.39
N LEU A 197 -29.91 9.25 3.41
CA LEU A 197 -30.40 10.25 4.35
C LEU A 197 -30.75 11.56 3.62
N SER A 198 -29.87 12.06 2.75
CA SER A 198 -30.12 13.28 1.97
C SER A 198 -31.32 13.16 1.02
N ALA A 199 -31.55 11.99 0.43
CA ALA A 199 -32.73 11.72 -0.40
C ALA A 199 -34.03 11.66 0.40
N THR A 200 -33.96 11.42 1.71
CA THR A 200 -35.10 11.51 2.63
C THR A 200 -35.43 12.98 2.95
N PHE A 201 -34.43 13.86 2.88
CA PHE A 201 -34.58 15.32 2.95
C PHE A 201 -34.68 15.94 1.55
N LEU A 202 -35.61 15.47 0.72
CA LEU A 202 -35.99 16.26 -0.46
C LEU A 202 -36.49 17.63 0.03
N PRO A 203 -35.94 18.77 -0.46
CA PRO A 203 -36.53 20.06 -0.15
C PRO A 203 -37.96 20.03 -0.67
N LYS A 204 -38.91 20.22 0.25
CA LYS A 204 -40.34 20.37 -0.06
C LYS A 204 -40.45 21.32 -1.26
N PRO A 205 -41.14 20.96 -2.36
CA PRO A 205 -41.18 21.78 -3.54
C PRO A 205 -41.62 23.19 -3.14
N THR A 206 -40.71 24.14 -3.31
CA THR A 206 -40.97 25.57 -3.14
C THR A 206 -42.05 25.89 -4.15
N VAL A 207 -43.28 26.04 -3.67
CA VAL A 207 -44.39 26.57 -4.44
C VAL A 207 -43.87 27.88 -5.05
N PRO A 208 -43.95 28.10 -6.38
CA PRO A 208 -43.50 29.35 -6.97
C PRO A 208 -44.36 30.47 -6.37
N SER A 209 -43.79 31.23 -5.45
CA SER A 209 -44.47 32.36 -4.84
C SER A 209 -44.65 33.42 -5.91
N SER A 210 -45.88 33.91 -6.11
CA SER A 210 -46.21 35.01 -7.04
C SER A 210 -45.62 36.36 -6.63
N PHE A 211 -44.74 36.39 -5.62
CA PHE A 211 -44.20 37.58 -4.99
C PHE A 211 -42.75 37.83 -5.43
N LEU A 212 -42.39 39.11 -5.53
CA LEU A 212 -41.09 39.57 -5.98
C LEU A 212 -39.98 39.11 -5.02
N THR A 213 -39.01 38.34 -5.54
CA THR A 213 -37.92 37.76 -4.72
C THR A 213 -36.62 38.56 -4.80
N TYR A 214 -36.42 39.33 -5.89
CA TYR A 214 -35.21 40.12 -6.13
C TYR A 214 -35.54 41.54 -6.59
N LEU A 215 -34.71 42.50 -6.19
CA LEU A 215 -34.84 43.90 -6.57
C LEU A 215 -33.50 44.48 -7.04
N LYS A 216 -33.58 45.39 -8.02
CA LYS A 216 -32.41 46.10 -8.54
C LYS A 216 -32.24 47.42 -7.79
N GLY A 217 -31.09 47.58 -7.13
CA GLY A 217 -30.69 48.81 -6.46
C GLY A 217 -29.51 49.48 -7.13
N LYS A 218 -29.42 50.80 -7.03
CA LYS A 218 -28.31 51.60 -7.51
C LYS A 218 -27.70 52.41 -6.38
N ASP A 219 -26.39 52.36 -6.26
CA ASP A 219 -25.61 53.16 -5.31
C ASP A 219 -24.41 53.80 -6.04
N ALA A 220 -23.62 54.63 -5.37
CA ALA A 220 -22.45 55.31 -5.90
C ALA A 220 -21.40 54.35 -6.50
N LEU A 221 -21.41 53.08 -6.09
CA LEU A 221 -20.50 52.03 -6.55
C LEU A 221 -21.02 51.22 -7.76
N GLY A 222 -22.27 51.42 -8.18
CA GLY A 222 -22.87 50.72 -9.32
C GLY A 222 -24.28 50.18 -9.07
N GLU A 223 -24.74 49.30 -9.97
CA GLU A 223 -26.03 48.62 -9.88
C GLU A 223 -25.86 47.23 -9.27
N LEU A 224 -26.70 46.89 -8.29
CA LEU A 224 -26.67 45.64 -7.54
C LEU A 224 -28.07 45.03 -7.49
N ASP A 225 -28.18 43.76 -7.91
CA ASP A 225 -29.38 42.96 -7.70
C ASP A 225 -29.29 42.29 -6.32
N PHE A 226 -30.28 42.50 -5.46
CA PHE A 226 -30.32 41.94 -4.11
C PHE A 226 -31.65 41.22 -3.80
N PRO A 227 -31.65 40.19 -2.94
CA PRO A 227 -32.88 39.56 -2.47
C PRO A 227 -33.70 40.55 -1.64
N VAL A 228 -35.02 40.62 -1.85
CA VAL A 228 -35.88 41.57 -1.10
C VAL A 228 -35.76 41.35 0.41
N ASN A 229 -35.58 40.11 0.86
CA ASN A 229 -35.47 39.78 2.28
C ASN A 229 -34.23 40.36 2.97
N ASP A 230 -33.20 40.76 2.22
CA ASP A 230 -32.01 41.41 2.77
C ASP A 230 -32.27 42.89 3.11
N ALA A 231 -33.37 43.47 2.63
CA ALA A 231 -33.78 44.83 2.96
C ALA A 231 -34.53 44.87 4.29
N TYR A 232 -34.08 45.73 5.20
CA TYR A 232 -34.72 45.97 6.48
C TYR A 232 -35.99 46.80 6.34
N TYR A 233 -35.92 47.87 5.56
CA TYR A 233 -37.06 48.70 5.22
C TYR A 233 -36.83 49.45 3.90
N PHE A 234 -37.94 49.89 3.31
CA PHE A 234 -37.98 50.76 2.15
C PHE A 234 -38.51 52.13 2.58
N THR A 235 -37.90 53.20 2.08
CA THR A 235 -38.25 54.58 2.43
C THR A 235 -38.26 55.51 1.22
N ILE A 236 -38.90 56.67 1.35
CA ILE A 236 -38.88 57.75 0.35
C ILE A 236 -38.18 58.97 0.96
N GLU A 237 -37.19 59.50 0.25
CA GLU A 237 -36.48 60.73 0.61
C GLU A 237 -36.24 61.57 -0.65
N GLU A 238 -36.54 62.87 -0.60
CA GLU A 238 -36.32 63.82 -1.72
C GLU A 238 -36.85 63.38 -3.10
N ARG A 239 -37.98 62.63 -3.13
CA ARG A 239 -38.64 62.03 -4.31
C ARG A 239 -37.95 60.78 -4.89
N PHE A 240 -36.94 60.25 -4.22
CA PHE A 240 -36.30 58.98 -4.56
C PHE A 240 -36.70 57.88 -3.59
N TYR A 241 -36.76 56.65 -4.10
CA TYR A 241 -37.10 55.46 -3.32
C TYR A 241 -35.81 54.74 -2.94
N TYR A 242 -35.72 54.31 -1.69
CA TYR A 242 -34.52 53.66 -1.16
C TYR A 242 -34.85 52.36 -0.45
N ALA A 243 -33.95 51.39 -0.57
CA ALA A 243 -33.91 50.17 0.21
C ALA A 243 -32.72 50.21 1.15
N GLU A 244 -32.94 49.99 2.44
CA GLU A 244 -31.88 49.93 3.45
C GLU A 244 -31.46 48.48 3.68
N LEU A 245 -30.21 48.15 3.37
CA LEU A 245 -29.62 46.83 3.55
C LEU A 245 -28.48 46.90 4.58
N THR A 246 -28.02 45.74 5.05
CA THR A 246 -26.81 45.62 5.90
C THR A 246 -25.58 46.31 5.31
N LYS A 247 -25.45 46.33 3.99
CA LYS A 247 -24.28 46.83 3.27
C LYS A 247 -24.36 48.30 2.89
N GLY A 248 -25.50 48.95 3.13
CA GLY A 248 -25.74 50.34 2.78
C GLY A 248 -27.11 50.58 2.18
N ARG A 249 -27.32 51.82 1.73
CA ARG A 249 -28.58 52.29 1.15
C ARG A 249 -28.51 52.24 -0.37
N TYR A 250 -29.54 51.65 -0.99
CA TYR A 250 -29.62 51.51 -2.44
C TYR A 250 -30.87 52.20 -2.98
N MET A 251 -30.72 53.01 -4.03
CA MET A 251 -31.84 53.64 -4.72
C MET A 251 -32.55 52.62 -5.61
N ILE A 252 -33.87 52.56 -5.54
CA ILE A 252 -34.69 51.60 -6.28
C ILE A 252 -35.60 52.33 -7.27
N SER A 253 -35.94 51.66 -8.38
CA SER A 253 -36.76 52.24 -9.44
C SER A 253 -38.27 52.11 -9.19
N LYS A 254 -38.69 51.17 -8.34
CA LYS A 254 -40.11 50.90 -8.03
C LYS A 254 -40.64 51.83 -6.96
N THR A 255 -41.90 52.22 -7.08
CA THR A 255 -42.59 53.03 -6.08
C THR A 255 -43.02 52.19 -4.88
N LEU A 256 -43.23 52.80 -3.70
CA LEU A 256 -43.72 52.07 -2.53
C LEU A 256 -45.07 51.38 -2.76
N ASN A 257 -45.94 51.92 -3.61
CA ASN A 257 -47.24 51.29 -3.90
C ASN A 257 -47.09 50.05 -4.78
N GLU A 258 -46.12 50.04 -5.71
CA GLU A 258 -45.79 48.86 -6.52
C GLU A 258 -45.13 47.78 -5.67
N LEU A 259 -44.23 48.18 -4.75
CA LEU A 259 -43.64 47.26 -3.78
C LEU A 259 -44.70 46.65 -2.88
N GLU A 260 -45.64 47.44 -2.35
CA GLU A 260 -46.72 46.90 -1.52
C GLU A 260 -47.59 45.88 -2.25
N ALA A 261 -47.77 46.00 -3.56
CA ALA A 261 -48.55 45.06 -4.37
C ALA A 261 -47.77 43.78 -4.74
N GLU A 262 -46.44 43.86 -4.89
CA GLU A 262 -45.60 42.75 -5.34
C GLU A 262 -44.86 42.00 -4.21
N LEU A 263 -44.71 42.63 -3.06
CA LEU A 263 -44.06 42.05 -1.89
C LEU A 263 -45.02 41.15 -1.11
N ASP A 264 -44.46 40.14 -0.46
CA ASP A 264 -45.23 39.22 0.37
C ASP A 264 -45.80 39.95 1.60
N PRO A 265 -47.14 40.09 1.75
CA PRO A 265 -47.77 40.79 2.87
C PRO A 265 -47.51 40.13 4.24
N SER A 266 -47.10 38.86 4.23
CA SER A 266 -46.73 38.12 5.44
C SER A 266 -45.32 38.47 5.92
N GLN A 267 -44.46 39.02 5.06
CA GLN A 267 -43.08 39.40 5.39
C GLN A 267 -42.89 40.92 5.44
N PHE A 268 -43.61 41.67 4.61
CA PHE A 268 -43.51 43.13 4.54
C PHE A 268 -44.83 43.77 4.90
N PHE A 269 -44.78 44.88 5.64
CA PHE A 269 -45.98 45.66 5.94
C PHE A 269 -45.65 47.15 5.98
N ARG A 270 -46.63 47.95 5.57
CA ARG A 270 -46.50 49.41 5.53
C ARG A 270 -46.87 49.99 6.88
N ILE A 271 -45.89 50.59 7.56
CA ILE A 271 -46.10 51.22 8.88
C ILE A 271 -46.54 52.67 8.71
N LYS A 272 -46.00 53.36 7.70
CA LYS A 272 -46.31 54.76 7.38
C LYS A 272 -46.38 54.93 5.87
N ARG A 273 -46.96 56.06 5.42
CA ARG A 273 -47.04 56.40 4.00
C ARG A 273 -45.67 56.33 3.31
N ASP A 274 -44.60 56.63 4.03
CA ASP A 274 -43.26 56.69 3.46
C ASP A 274 -42.38 55.49 3.86
N TYR A 275 -42.92 54.46 4.54
CA TYR A 275 -42.14 53.33 5.06
C TYR A 275 -42.84 51.98 4.90
N ILE A 276 -42.13 51.03 4.28
CA ILE A 276 -42.47 49.60 4.26
C ILE A 276 -41.35 48.86 5.00
N VAL A 277 -41.71 48.02 5.97
CA VAL A 277 -40.72 47.37 6.85
C VAL A 277 -40.83 45.86 6.74
N ASN A 278 -39.69 45.19 6.78
CA ASN A 278 -39.62 43.74 6.89
C ASN A 278 -39.92 43.32 8.34
N ARG A 279 -40.89 42.42 8.54
CA ARG A 279 -41.26 41.90 9.86
C ARG A 279 -40.14 41.13 10.55
N GLN A 280 -39.17 40.59 9.81
CA GLN A 280 -38.03 39.88 10.38
C GLN A 280 -36.93 40.83 10.89
N ALA A 281 -37.00 42.11 10.52
CA ALA A 281 -36.03 43.13 10.89
C ALA A 281 -36.42 43.95 12.13
N VAL A 282 -37.63 43.75 12.64
CA VAL A 282 -38.20 44.38 13.84
C VAL A 282 -38.17 43.38 14.99
#